data_AF-A0A6I9N285-F1
#
_entry.id   AF-A0A6I9N285-F1
#
_cell.length_a   1.000
_cell.length_b   1.000
_cell.length_c   1.000
_cell.angle_alpha   90.00
_cell.angle_beta   90.00
_cell.angle_gamma   90.00
#
_symmetry.space_group_name_H-M   'P 1'
#
loop_
_entity.id
_entity.type
_entity.pdbx_description
1 polymer ?
#
loop_
_entity_poly.entity_id
_entity_poly.type
_entity_poly.pdbx_seq_one_letter_code
_entity_poly.pdbx_strand_id
1 'polypeptide(L)'
;MGTAMVTPDHVRLTPDLQSRQGAVWSRIPFFERDWELKVQFKIHGVGKKNLNGDGMAIWLTKDRMQNGPVFGNMDQFVGLGILLDTYPNADKTHDVSDS
;
A
#
# COMPACT_ATOMS: atom_id res chain seq x y z
N MET A 1 -1.31 1.71 -12.19
CA MET A 1 -2.55 0.90 -12.13
C MET A 1 -3.50 1.54 -11.12
N GLY A 2 -4.80 1.27 -11.25
CA GLY A 2 -5.80 1.81 -10.33
C GLY A 2 -5.87 3.33 -10.39
N THR A 3 -6.02 3.96 -9.23
CA THR A 3 -6.18 5.42 -9.11
C THR A 3 -4.89 6.22 -9.04
N ALA A 4 -3.75 5.56 -9.26
CA ALA A 4 -2.45 6.21 -9.19
C ALA A 4 -2.33 7.30 -10.27
N MET A 5 -1.89 8.47 -9.85
CA MET A 5 -1.71 9.65 -10.69
C MET A 5 -0.28 10.17 -10.54
N VAL A 6 0.36 10.47 -11.66
CA VAL A 6 1.70 11.05 -11.70
C VAL A 6 1.55 12.54 -11.96
N THR A 7 2.10 13.37 -11.08
CA THR A 7 2.21 14.82 -11.25
C THR A 7 3.70 15.19 -11.40
N PRO A 8 4.02 16.45 -11.78
CA PRO A 8 5.41 16.88 -11.89
C PRO A 8 6.20 16.81 -10.58
N ASP A 9 5.52 16.93 -9.45
CA ASP A 9 6.11 17.06 -8.12
C ASP A 9 6.03 15.77 -7.28
N HIS A 10 5.01 14.93 -7.50
CA HIS A 10 4.87 13.68 -6.75
C HIS A 10 4.07 12.61 -7.51
N VAL A 11 4.05 11.41 -6.94
CA VAL A 11 3.15 10.34 -7.36
C VAL A 11 2.09 10.17 -6.27
N ARG A 12 0.82 10.35 -6.62
CA ARG A 12 -0.30 10.09 -5.72
C ARG A 12 -0.85 8.71 -6.01
N LEU A 13 -0.74 7.78 -5.07
CA LEU A 13 -1.27 6.42 -5.22
C LEU A 13 -2.81 6.40 -5.13
N THR A 14 -3.37 7.03 -4.10
CA THR A 14 -4.81 7.12 -3.88
C THR A 14 -5.23 8.55 -3.55
N PRO A 15 -6.42 9.01 -4.00
CA PRO A 15 -7.02 10.21 -3.46
C PRO A 15 -7.63 9.93 -2.07
N ASP A 16 -7.98 10.99 -1.34
CA ASP A 16 -8.73 10.92 -0.07
C ASP A 16 -10.21 10.56 -0.34
N LEU A 17 -10.43 9.36 -0.87
CA LEU A 17 -11.72 8.77 -1.18
C LEU A 17 -11.70 7.29 -0.75
N GLN A 18 -12.84 6.82 -0.25
CA GLN A 18 -12.98 5.42 0.17
C GLN A 18 -12.83 4.44 -1.01
N SER A 19 -12.38 3.22 -0.69
CA SER A 19 -12.30 2.09 -1.62
C SER A 19 -11.47 2.39 -2.88
N ARG A 20 -10.28 2.96 -2.67
CA ARG A 20 -9.32 3.27 -3.73
C ARG A 20 -8.06 2.45 -3.57
N GLN A 21 -7.59 1.95 -4.70
CA GLN A 21 -6.33 1.23 -4.82
C GLN A 21 -5.58 1.83 -5.98
N GLY A 22 -4.30 2.11 -5.77
CA GLY A 22 -3.41 2.60 -6.81
C GLY A 22 -2.01 2.09 -6.57
N ALA A 23 -1.34 1.74 -7.66
CA ALA A 23 -0.01 1.17 -7.61
C ALA A 23 0.84 1.68 -8.77
N VAL A 24 2.13 1.87 -8.49
CA VAL A 24 3.16 2.15 -9.48
C VAL A 24 4.22 1.07 -9.36
N TRP A 25 4.62 0.52 -10.50
CA TRP A 25 5.56 -0.58 -10.60
C TRP A 25 6.68 -0.22 -11.57
N SER A 26 7.92 -0.62 -11.25
CA SER A 26 9.03 -0.51 -12.20
C SER A 26 8.76 -1.35 -13.45
N ARG A 27 9.13 -0.80 -14.62
CA ARG A 27 9.06 -1.51 -15.90
C ARG A 27 10.25 -2.43 -16.14
N ILE A 28 11.34 -2.26 -15.40
CA ILE A 28 12.56 -3.04 -15.53
C ILE A 28 12.75 -3.88 -14.26
N PRO A 29 13.07 -5.17 -14.37
CA PRO A 29 13.37 -5.99 -13.20
C PRO A 29 14.61 -5.49 -12.46
N PHE A 30 14.66 -5.78 -11.16
CA PHE A 30 15.76 -5.38 -10.28
C PHE A 30 16.66 -6.58 -9.98
N PHE A 31 17.97 -6.46 -10.20
CA PHE A 31 18.94 -7.58 -10.12
C PHE A 31 20.11 -7.34 -9.15
N GLU A 32 20.11 -6.23 -8.41
CA GLU A 32 21.22 -5.93 -7.50
C GLU A 32 21.18 -6.81 -6.26
N ARG A 33 22.36 -7.29 -5.84
CA ARG A 33 22.52 -8.13 -4.65
C ARG A 33 22.37 -7.31 -3.37
N ASP A 34 23.07 -6.18 -3.30
CA ASP A 34 23.15 -5.31 -2.15
C ASP A 34 22.56 -3.94 -2.52
N TRP A 35 21.58 -3.46 -1.76
CA TRP A 35 20.81 -2.27 -2.14
C TRP A 35 20.27 -1.49 -0.94
N GLU A 36 20.04 -0.20 -1.16
CA GLU A 36 19.40 0.73 -0.21
C GLU A 36 18.27 1.47 -0.93
N LEU A 37 17.09 1.52 -0.32
CA LEU A 37 15.94 2.26 -0.85
C LEU A 37 15.57 3.42 0.09
N LYS A 38 15.57 4.65 -0.46
CA LYS A 38 15.06 5.84 0.25
C LYS A 38 13.73 6.25 -0.35
N VAL A 39 12.67 6.16 0.43
CA VAL A 39 11.32 6.58 0.02
C VAL A 39 10.91 7.79 0.84
N GLN A 40 10.63 8.89 0.15
CA GLN A 40 9.95 10.04 0.74
C GLN A 40 8.46 9.89 0.43
N PHE A 41 7.63 9.82 1.48
CA PHE A 41 6.19 9.64 1.35
C PHE A 41 5.45 10.58 2.29
N LYS A 42 4.17 10.80 1.98
CA LYS A 42 3.25 11.56 2.82
C LYS A 42 1.88 10.89 2.77
N ILE A 43 1.38 10.48 3.92
CA ILE A 43 0.00 9.99 4.08
C ILE A 43 -0.78 11.10 4.79
N HIS A 44 -1.87 11.58 4.18
CA HIS A 44 -2.72 12.62 4.76
C HIS A 44 -4.17 12.48 4.27
N GLY A 45 -5.13 12.92 5.09
CA GLY A 45 -6.56 12.91 4.76
C GLY A 45 -7.34 13.85 5.70
N VAL A 46 -8.52 14.30 5.26
CA VAL A 46 -9.38 15.27 5.96
C VAL A 46 -10.43 14.57 6.85
N GLY A 47 -10.53 13.23 6.77
CA GLY A 47 -11.51 12.43 7.50
C GLY A 47 -11.41 12.53 9.03
N LYS A 48 -12.58 12.64 9.70
CA LYS A 48 -12.73 12.66 11.16
C LYS A 48 -12.22 11.34 11.76
N LYS A 49 -11.42 11.45 12.83
CA LYS A 49 -11.03 10.43 13.83
C LYS A 49 -11.43 9.00 13.46
N ASN A 50 -10.42 8.19 13.09
CA ASN A 50 -10.42 6.72 13.09
C ASN A 50 -10.93 5.99 11.84
N LEU A 51 -10.95 6.61 10.65
CA LEU A 51 -11.34 5.92 9.40
C LEU A 51 -10.43 6.25 8.19
N ASN A 52 -9.17 6.61 8.43
CA ASN A 52 -8.25 6.97 7.35
C ASN A 52 -7.24 5.84 7.10
N GLY A 53 -7.61 4.91 6.21
CA GLY A 53 -6.64 4.12 5.46
C GLY A 53 -6.70 2.61 5.66
N ASP A 54 -6.10 1.93 4.70
CA ASP A 54 -5.37 0.67 4.94
C ASP A 54 -3.86 0.96 5.05
N GLY A 55 -3.35 2.05 4.43
CA GLY A 55 -1.95 2.48 4.49
C GLY A 55 -1.23 2.41 3.14
N MET A 56 0.07 2.10 3.13
CA MET A 56 0.89 1.98 1.92
C MET A 56 1.78 0.73 2.00
N ALA A 57 2.10 0.12 0.87
CA ALA A 57 3.09 -0.95 0.80
C ALA A 57 4.18 -0.66 -0.24
N ILE A 58 5.39 -1.13 0.03
CA ILE A 58 6.52 -1.18 -0.91
C ILE A 58 6.81 -2.64 -1.23
N TRP A 59 6.94 -2.95 -2.51
CA TRP A 59 7.06 -4.31 -3.02
C TRP A 59 8.37 -4.51 -3.78
N LEU A 60 9.11 -5.55 -3.42
CA LEU A 60 10.19 -6.12 -4.22
C LEU A 60 9.85 -7.59 -4.47
N THR A 61 9.10 -7.84 -5.55
CA THR A 61 8.48 -9.14 -5.82
C THR A 61 8.87 -9.67 -7.20
N LYS A 62 8.81 -11.00 -7.34
CA LYS A 62 9.07 -11.71 -8.61
C LYS A 62 8.09 -11.26 -9.70
N ASP A 63 6.81 -11.20 -9.35
CA ASP A 63 5.74 -10.77 -10.24
C ASP A 63 5.35 -9.33 -9.92
N ARG A 64 4.96 -8.57 -10.95
CA ARG A 64 4.47 -7.18 -10.82
C ARG A 64 3.06 -7.05 -11.37
N MET A 65 2.38 -5.97 -10.99
CA MET A 65 1.07 -5.61 -11.55
C MET A 65 -0.02 -6.68 -11.35
N GLN A 66 0.12 -7.52 -10.32
CA GLN A 66 -0.92 -8.46 -9.91
C GLN A 66 -1.83 -7.77 -8.91
N ASN A 67 -3.10 -7.53 -9.27
CA ASN A 67 -4.05 -6.93 -8.35
C ASN A 67 -4.43 -7.93 -7.25
N GLY A 68 -4.68 -7.43 -6.04
CA GLY A 68 -5.16 -8.26 -4.93
C GLY A 68 -5.48 -7.46 -3.67
N PRO A 69 -5.91 -8.16 -2.61
CA PRO A 69 -6.40 -7.52 -1.39
C PRO A 69 -5.29 -6.90 -0.53
N VAL A 70 -4.02 -7.27 -0.75
CA VAL A 70 -2.91 -6.84 0.12
C VAL A 70 -2.32 -5.55 -0.44
N PHE A 71 -2.86 -4.40 0.00
CA PHE A 71 -2.39 -3.07 -0.42
C PHE A 71 -2.28 -2.89 -1.94
N GLY A 72 -3.20 -3.50 -2.69
CA GLY A 72 -3.21 -3.48 -4.15
C GLY A 72 -2.28 -4.48 -4.84
N ASN A 73 -1.69 -5.42 -4.11
CA ASN A 73 -0.92 -6.56 -4.63
C ASN A 73 -1.61 -7.91 -4.30
N MET A 74 -1.22 -8.97 -5.02
CA MET A 74 -1.68 -10.33 -4.74
C MET A 74 -1.27 -10.81 -3.35
N ASP A 75 -2.10 -11.66 -2.74
CA ASP A 75 -1.87 -12.21 -1.40
C ASP A 75 -0.66 -13.17 -1.35
N GLN A 76 -0.60 -14.14 -2.28
CA GLN A 76 0.48 -15.12 -2.36
C GLN A 76 1.65 -14.63 -3.23
N PHE A 77 2.36 -13.59 -2.81
CA PHE A 77 3.52 -13.07 -3.52
C PHE A 77 4.83 -13.79 -3.14
N VAL A 78 5.81 -13.79 -4.06
CA VAL A 78 7.18 -14.24 -3.79
C VAL A 78 8.11 -13.02 -3.82
N GLY A 79 8.73 -12.71 -2.66
CA GLY A 79 9.66 -11.61 -2.51
C GLY A 79 9.55 -10.94 -1.15
N LEU A 80 9.73 -9.62 -1.13
CA LEU A 80 9.68 -8.78 0.06
C LEU A 80 8.54 -7.76 -0.04
N GLY A 81 7.76 -7.65 1.03
CA GLY A 81 6.76 -6.62 1.23
C GLY A 81 7.07 -5.81 2.49
N ILE A 82 7.11 -4.48 2.37
CA ILE A 82 7.21 -3.57 3.51
C ILE A 82 5.88 -2.86 3.63
N LEU A 83 5.15 -3.13 4.72
CA LEU A 83 3.80 -2.61 4.94
C LEU A 83 3.86 -1.44 5.94
N LEU A 84 3.28 -0.32 5.54
CA LEU A 84 3.06 0.86 6.36
C LEU A 84 1.56 0.95 6.63
N ASP A 85 1.10 0.20 7.63
CA ASP A 85 -0.29 0.18 8.05
C ASP A 85 -0.58 1.41 8.93
N THR A 86 -1.64 2.15 8.59
CA THR A 86 -2.09 3.33 9.33
C THR A 86 -3.34 3.08 10.16
N TYR A 87 -3.86 1.85 10.16
CA TYR A 87 -5.11 1.48 10.82
C TYR A 87 -4.92 0.28 11.77
N PRO A 88 -5.27 0.40 13.07
CA PRO A 88 -5.21 -0.72 13.98
C PRO A 88 -6.33 -1.72 13.68
N ASN A 89 -6.03 -2.74 12.88
CA ASN A 89 -6.98 -3.81 12.55
C ASN A 89 -7.22 -4.81 13.71
N ALA A 90 -6.34 -4.84 14.73
CA ALA A 90 -6.36 -5.82 15.82
C ALA A 90 -7.50 -5.64 16.85
N ASP A 91 -8.08 -4.44 16.95
CA ASP A 91 -9.12 -4.17 17.96
C ASP A 91 -10.50 -4.75 17.59
N LYS A 92 -10.67 -5.30 16.39
CA LYS A 92 -11.97 -5.86 15.94
C LYS A 92 -12.19 -7.33 16.33
N THR A 93 -11.17 -8.04 16.80
CA THR A 93 -11.28 -9.47 17.13
C THR A 93 -11.70 -9.77 18.58
N HIS A 94 -11.83 -8.76 19.45
CA HIS A 94 -12.18 -8.98 20.86
C HIS A 94 -13.64 -8.68 21.24
N ASP A 95 -14.47 -8.15 20.34
CA ASP A 95 -15.86 -7.77 20.63
C ASP A 95 -16.91 -8.82 20.23
N VAL A 96 -16.51 -10.04 19.83
CA VAL A 96 -17.45 -11.11 19.39
C VAL A 96 -17.51 -12.31 20.36
N SER A 97 -16.88 -12.24 21.54
CA SER A 97 -16.97 -13.33 22.53
C SER A 97 -17.82 -13.04 23.76
N ASP A 98 -18.45 -11.87 23.88
CA ASP A 98 -19.43 -11.58 24.94
C ASP A 98 -20.77 -11.12 24.36
N SER A 99 -21.60 -12.09 23.95
CA SER A 99 -23.05 -11.91 23.78
C SER A 99 -23.78 -13.22 24.02
#